data_AF-A0A7S2CSU9-F1
#
_entry.id   AF-A0A7S2CSU9-F1
#
_cell.length_a   1.000
_cell.length_b   1.000
_cell.length_c   1.000
_cell.angle_alpha   90.00
_cell.angle_beta   90.00
_cell.angle_gamma   90.00
#
_symmetry.space_group_name_H-M   'P 1'
#
loop_
_entity.id
_entity.type
_entity.pdbx_description
1 polymer ?
#
loop_
_entity_poly.entity_id
_entity_poly.type
_entity_poly.pdbx_seq_one_letter_code
_entity_poly.pdbx_strand_id
1 'polypeptide(L)'
;MKMAVQALGRLRASPAWASVLDAATASFDEPRRGVRKFTLNKLVNQLIGRGGEATGWGSAPPNESSYFEQLCPHQEALAVRCAACNALEPRKGVFKTCSACKDAGTISPPDYCSVECQKKHWKSAHKNLCPGRKGN
;
A
#
# COMPACT_ATOMS: atom_id res chain seq x y z
N MET A 1 -24.02 -38.52 -31.22
CA MET A 1 -23.63 -38.61 -29.80
C MET A 1 -23.86 -37.24 -29.16
N LYS A 2 -24.98 -37.09 -28.45
CA LYS A 2 -25.39 -35.90 -27.69
C LYS A 2 -25.09 -36.18 -26.23
N MET A 3 -24.18 -35.46 -25.58
CA MET A 3 -24.00 -35.53 -24.13
C MET A 3 -23.54 -34.19 -23.57
N ALA A 4 -24.28 -33.76 -22.54
CA ALA A 4 -23.86 -32.94 -21.40
C ALA A 4 -23.54 -31.44 -21.62
N VAL A 5 -24.60 -30.66 -21.82
CA VAL A 5 -24.68 -29.27 -21.32
C VAL A 5 -25.58 -29.30 -20.10
N GLN A 6 -25.02 -29.21 -18.89
CA GLN A 6 -25.72 -28.71 -17.69
C GLN A 6 -24.83 -28.78 -16.45
N ALA A 7 -25.11 -27.86 -15.52
CA ALA A 7 -24.68 -27.81 -14.13
C ALA A 7 -23.36 -27.09 -13.83
N LEU A 8 -23.41 -25.75 -13.87
CA LEU A 8 -22.77 -24.95 -12.82
C LEU A 8 -23.78 -23.96 -12.24
N GLY A 9 -24.48 -24.46 -11.22
CA GLY A 9 -24.47 -23.88 -9.88
C GLY A 9 -24.52 -22.36 -9.78
N ARG A 10 -25.75 -21.88 -9.56
CA ARG A 10 -26.08 -20.56 -9.00
C ARG A 10 -25.34 -20.35 -7.68
N LEU A 11 -24.22 -19.64 -7.69
CA LEU A 11 -23.71 -18.99 -6.48
C LEU A 11 -24.58 -17.77 -6.20
N ARG A 12 -25.51 -17.94 -5.26
CA ARG A 12 -26.25 -16.86 -4.63
C ARG A 12 -25.24 -15.85 -4.06
N ALA A 13 -25.24 -14.64 -4.63
CA ALA A 13 -24.64 -13.49 -3.99
C ALA A 13 -25.37 -13.24 -2.66
N SER A 14 -24.66 -13.36 -1.55
CA SER A 14 -25.16 -12.96 -0.23
C SER A 14 -25.35 -11.44 -0.21
N PRO A 15 -26.55 -10.92 0.08
CA PRO A 15 -26.84 -9.47 0.06
C PRO A 15 -26.38 -8.71 1.32
N ALA A 16 -25.52 -9.29 2.16
CA ALA A 16 -25.24 -8.77 3.51
C ALA A 16 -24.18 -7.66 3.59
N TRP A 17 -23.62 -7.19 2.46
CA TRP A 17 -22.61 -6.10 2.45
C TRP A 17 -23.02 -4.88 1.64
N ALA A 18 -24.26 -4.84 1.12
CA ALA A 18 -24.72 -3.74 0.26
C ALA A 18 -25.17 -2.47 1.02
N SER A 19 -25.19 -2.48 2.36
CA SER A 19 -25.82 -1.41 3.15
C SER A 19 -24.85 -0.48 3.89
N VAL A 20 -23.55 -0.53 3.60
CA VAL A 20 -22.54 0.31 4.30
C VAL A 20 -21.92 1.39 3.39
N LEU A 21 -22.32 1.49 2.12
CA LEU A 21 -21.67 2.38 1.15
C LEU A 21 -22.54 3.51 0.56
N ASP A 22 -23.68 3.86 1.17
CA ASP A 22 -24.59 4.91 0.67
C ASP A 22 -24.68 6.18 1.52
N ALA A 23 -23.75 6.40 2.46
CA ALA A 23 -23.80 7.55 3.38
C ALA A 23 -22.61 8.52 3.29
N ALA A 24 -21.95 8.67 2.12
CA ALA A 24 -20.73 9.48 2.02
C ALA A 24 -20.58 10.38 0.78
N THR A 25 -21.67 10.76 0.08
CA THR A 25 -21.59 11.68 -1.07
C THR A 25 -22.47 12.92 -0.98
N ALA A 26 -23.20 13.14 0.11
CA ALA A 26 -23.89 14.39 0.35
C ALA A 26 -23.10 15.23 1.36
N SER A 27 -22.25 16.13 0.86
CA SER A 27 -21.87 17.43 1.45
C SER A 27 -20.43 17.80 1.09
N PHE A 28 -20.21 18.32 -0.11
CA PHE A 28 -19.03 19.17 -0.36
C PHE A 28 -19.30 20.12 -1.52
N ASP A 29 -20.37 20.90 -1.40
CA ASP A 29 -20.55 22.13 -2.17
C ASP A 29 -20.86 23.25 -1.17
N GLU A 30 -19.81 23.84 -0.60
CA GLU A 30 -19.91 25.12 0.06
C GLU A 30 -18.83 26.09 -0.41
N PRO A 31 -19.19 27.35 -0.70
CA PRO A 31 -18.30 28.33 -1.28
C PRO A 31 -17.30 28.87 -0.25
N ARG A 32 -16.04 28.96 -0.71
CA ARG A 32 -14.88 29.58 -0.04
C ARG A 32 -15.25 30.94 0.58
N ARG A 33 -15.46 30.98 1.90
CA ARG A 33 -15.43 32.22 2.70
C ARG A 33 -14.33 32.15 3.75
N GLY A 34 -13.32 33.01 3.58
CA GLY A 34 -12.59 33.67 4.65
C GLY A 34 -11.78 32.77 5.60
N VAL A 35 -10.55 32.44 5.22
CA VAL A 35 -9.55 31.88 6.14
C VAL A 35 -9.16 32.95 7.17
N ARG A 36 -9.82 32.95 8.33
CA ARG A 36 -9.26 33.58 9.54
C ARG A 36 -8.17 32.65 10.07
N LYS A 37 -6.93 33.15 10.05
CA LYS A 37 -5.75 32.52 10.66
C LYS A 37 -5.99 32.37 12.16
N PHE A 38 -6.54 31.25 12.60
CA PHE A 38 -6.56 30.87 14.00
C PHE A 38 -5.24 30.16 14.35
N THR A 39 -4.48 30.80 15.22
CA THR A 39 -3.18 30.37 15.73
C THR A 39 -3.33 29.07 16.51
N LEU A 40 -2.95 27.95 15.88
CA LEU A 40 -2.95 26.58 16.39
C LEU A 40 -1.94 26.30 17.52
N ASN A 41 -1.49 27.33 18.24
CA ASN A 41 -0.35 27.22 19.17
C ASN A 41 -0.74 27.28 20.66
N LYS A 42 -2.04 27.36 21.00
CA LYS A 42 -2.49 27.56 22.40
C LYS A 42 -3.16 26.35 23.05
N LEU A 43 -3.45 25.27 22.31
CA LEU A 43 -4.14 24.08 22.85
C LEU A 43 -3.20 22.90 23.17
N VAL A 44 -1.96 22.89 22.69
CA VAL A 44 -1.02 21.78 22.94
C VAL A 44 -0.44 21.79 24.37
N ASN A 45 -0.36 22.95 25.04
CA ASN A 45 0.28 23.07 26.36
C ASN A 45 -0.64 22.79 27.56
N GLN A 46 -1.92 22.47 27.38
CA GLN A 46 -2.83 22.17 28.51
C GLN A 46 -2.96 20.67 28.86
N LEU A 47 -2.36 19.76 28.08
CA LEU A 47 -2.49 18.32 28.32
C LEU A 47 -1.26 17.67 28.99
N ILE A 48 -0.22 18.43 29.31
CA ILE A 48 1.03 17.89 29.91
C ILE A 48 1.01 17.96 31.47
N GLY A 49 -0.04 18.52 32.06
CA GLY A 49 -0.08 18.87 33.50
C GLY A 49 -0.75 17.88 34.46
N ARG A 50 -0.90 16.59 34.14
CA ARG A 50 -1.43 15.60 35.08
C ARG A 50 -0.44 14.48 35.32
N GLY A 51 0.32 14.64 36.40
CA GLY A 51 1.15 13.61 36.99
C GLY A 51 0.31 12.37 37.33
N GLY A 52 0.71 11.25 36.74
CA GLY A 52 0.33 9.90 37.11
C GLY A 52 1.59 9.17 37.55
N GLU A 53 1.78 9.17 38.87
CA GLU A 53 2.37 8.13 39.71
C GLU A 53 3.25 7.09 39.00
N ALA A 54 4.55 7.17 39.29
CA ALA A 54 5.58 6.20 38.94
C ALA A 54 5.28 4.83 39.59
N THR A 55 4.54 3.97 38.88
CA THR A 55 4.43 2.57 39.22
C THR A 55 5.57 1.78 38.59
N GLY A 56 6.54 1.44 39.43
CA GLY A 56 7.28 0.18 39.36
C GLY A 56 8.12 -0.05 38.10
N TRP A 57 9.38 0.36 38.15
CA TRP A 57 10.46 -0.29 37.40
C TRP A 57 10.73 -1.68 38.03
N GLY A 58 9.74 -2.55 37.94
CA GLY A 58 9.80 -3.93 38.38
C GLY A 58 10.56 -4.75 37.36
N SER A 59 11.75 -5.20 37.77
CA SER A 59 12.52 -6.31 37.19
C SER A 59 12.92 -6.16 35.72
N ALA A 60 14.23 -6.06 35.49
CA ALA A 60 14.82 -6.23 34.17
C ALA A 60 14.26 -7.52 33.53
N PRO A 61 13.68 -7.45 32.32
CA PRO A 61 13.19 -8.63 31.64
C PRO A 61 14.35 -9.62 31.43
N PRO A 62 14.13 -10.93 31.64
CA PRO A 62 15.15 -11.92 31.36
C PRO A 62 15.49 -11.86 29.85
N ASN A 63 16.78 -11.64 29.56
CA ASN A 63 17.43 -11.68 28.25
C ASN A 63 16.65 -11.12 27.02
N GLU A 64 16.71 -9.81 26.82
CA GLU A 64 16.23 -9.13 25.61
C GLU A 64 16.79 -9.63 24.25
N SER A 65 17.74 -10.58 24.25
CA SER A 65 18.32 -11.13 23.01
C SER A 65 17.40 -12.09 22.25
N SER A 66 16.38 -12.69 22.86
CA SER A 66 15.58 -13.74 22.21
C SER A 66 14.27 -13.24 21.59
N TYR A 67 13.79 -12.05 21.97
CA TYR A 67 12.50 -11.52 21.48
C TYR A 67 12.64 -10.75 20.15
N PHE A 68 13.84 -10.30 19.79
CA PHE A 68 14.07 -9.53 18.56
C PHE A 68 14.00 -10.40 17.29
N GLU A 69 14.37 -11.68 17.38
CA GLU A 69 14.29 -12.61 16.24
C GLU A 69 12.84 -13.02 15.91
N GLN A 70 11.94 -12.98 16.89
CA GLN A 70 10.54 -13.40 16.69
C GLN A 70 9.60 -12.30 16.19
N LEU A 71 10.04 -11.04 16.16
CA LEU A 71 9.24 -9.91 15.68
C LEU A 71 9.59 -9.44 14.26
N CYS A 72 10.58 -10.03 13.58
CA CYS A 72 10.95 -9.63 12.22
C CYS A 72 10.69 -10.65 11.08
N PRO A 73 9.64 -11.50 11.07
CA PRO A 73 9.28 -12.23 9.85
C PRO A 73 8.71 -11.30 8.74
N HIS A 74 8.49 -10.01 9.03
CA HIS A 74 7.97 -9.05 8.06
C HIS A 74 9.03 -8.34 7.20
N GLN A 75 10.32 -8.56 7.43
CA GLN A 75 11.34 -7.85 6.63
C GLN A 75 11.38 -8.32 5.17
N GLU A 76 11.00 -9.57 4.90
CA GLU A 76 10.85 -10.09 3.52
C GLU A 76 9.64 -9.49 2.78
N ALA A 77 8.62 -9.00 3.49
CA ALA A 77 7.41 -8.46 2.87
C ALA A 77 7.67 -7.14 2.11
N LEU A 78 8.81 -6.49 2.34
CA LEU A 78 9.24 -5.27 1.65
C LEU A 78 10.29 -5.52 0.57
N ALA A 79 10.67 -6.77 0.33
CA ALA A 79 11.67 -7.10 -0.69
C ALA A 79 11.07 -6.88 -2.09
N VAL A 80 11.63 -5.90 -2.81
CA VAL A 80 11.26 -5.62 -4.19
C VAL A 80 11.78 -6.73 -5.09
N ARG A 81 10.94 -7.20 -6.02
CA ARG A 81 11.28 -8.24 -6.99
C ARG A 81 11.29 -7.69 -8.40
N CYS A 82 12.24 -8.14 -9.21
CA CYS A 82 12.30 -7.78 -10.62
C CYS A 82 11.10 -8.38 -11.36
N ALA A 83 10.30 -7.55 -12.01
CA ALA A 83 9.09 -7.99 -12.72
C ALA A 83 9.37 -8.93 -13.90
N ALA A 84 10.61 -9.00 -14.39
CA ALA A 84 10.99 -9.83 -15.53
C ALA A 84 11.59 -11.19 -15.16
N CYS A 85 12.41 -11.25 -14.10
CA CYS A 85 13.17 -12.44 -13.72
C CYS A 85 12.96 -12.88 -12.28
N ASN A 86 12.14 -12.16 -11.51
CA ASN A 86 11.85 -12.40 -10.08
C ASN A 86 13.07 -12.34 -9.16
N ALA A 87 14.21 -11.80 -9.60
CA ALA A 87 15.37 -11.54 -8.74
C ALA A 87 14.98 -10.59 -7.59
N LEU A 88 15.46 -10.89 -6.38
CA LEU A 88 15.29 -10.05 -5.20
C LEU A 88 16.27 -8.89 -5.23
N GLU A 89 15.82 -7.72 -4.79
CA GLU A 89 16.65 -6.53 -4.71
C GLU A 89 17.66 -6.66 -3.55
N PRO A 90 18.99 -6.62 -3.79
CA PRO A 90 19.99 -6.81 -2.74
C PRO A 90 20.12 -5.60 -1.81
N ARG A 91 19.81 -4.41 -2.31
CA ARG A 91 19.81 -3.15 -1.55
C ARG A 91 18.70 -2.26 -2.10
N LYS A 92 17.90 -1.70 -1.22
CA LYS A 92 16.78 -0.80 -1.58
C LYS A 92 17.24 0.31 -2.52
N GLY A 93 16.56 0.45 -3.66
CA GLY A 93 16.79 1.51 -4.65
C GLY A 93 17.84 1.20 -5.72
N VAL A 94 18.31 -0.04 -5.81
CA VAL A 94 19.19 -0.53 -6.90
C VAL A 94 18.37 -0.82 -8.16
N PHE A 95 17.15 -1.33 -8.01
CA PHE A 95 16.28 -1.61 -9.13
C PHE A 95 15.74 -0.33 -9.76
N LYS A 96 15.57 -0.36 -11.08
CA LYS A 96 15.05 0.77 -11.86
C LYS A 96 13.56 0.57 -12.11
N THR A 97 12.77 1.59 -11.83
CA THR A 97 11.34 1.65 -12.16
C THR A 97 11.12 2.16 -13.57
N CYS A 98 10.01 1.75 -14.20
CA CYS A 98 9.56 2.37 -15.45
C CYS A 98 9.22 3.86 -15.22
N SER A 99 9.91 4.77 -15.91
CA SER A 99 9.69 6.22 -15.78
C SER A 99 8.25 6.61 -16.10
N ALA A 100 7.67 6.09 -17.19
CA ALA A 100 6.30 6.39 -17.56
C ALA A 100 5.26 5.99 -16.49
N CYS A 101 5.44 4.84 -15.83
CA CYS A 101 4.57 4.43 -14.73
C CYS A 101 4.78 5.26 -13.47
N LYS A 102 6.04 5.65 -13.22
CA LYS A 102 6.40 6.53 -12.10
C LYS A 102 5.78 7.90 -12.27
N ASP A 103 5.90 8.50 -13.46
CA ASP A 103 5.36 9.82 -13.78
C ASP A 103 3.83 9.82 -13.79
N ALA A 104 3.21 8.70 -14.18
CA ALA A 104 1.77 8.50 -14.10
C ALA A 104 1.25 8.24 -12.68
N GLY A 105 2.12 8.18 -11.66
CA GLY A 105 1.72 7.96 -10.27
C GLY A 105 1.11 6.57 -10.03
N THR A 106 1.53 5.55 -10.78
CA THR A 106 1.04 4.18 -10.58
C THR A 106 1.42 3.68 -9.18
N ILE A 107 0.46 3.08 -8.45
CA ILE A 107 0.66 2.63 -7.05
C ILE A 107 1.80 1.61 -6.93
N SER A 108 1.96 0.74 -7.93
CA SER A 108 3.02 -0.28 -7.97
C SER A 108 3.63 -0.33 -9.37
N PRO A 109 4.62 0.54 -9.67
CA PRO A 109 5.34 0.47 -10.94
C PRO A 109 6.22 -0.79 -10.95
N PRO A 110 6.40 -1.46 -12.10
CA PRO A 110 7.29 -2.60 -12.17
C PRO A 110 8.75 -2.17 -11.98
N ASP A 111 9.43 -2.91 -11.11
CA ASP A 111 10.86 -2.77 -10.84
C ASP A 111 11.70 -3.73 -11.69
N TYR A 112 12.87 -3.28 -12.12
CA TYR A 112 13.77 -4.05 -12.97
C TYR A 112 15.20 -4.00 -12.46
N CYS A 113 15.83 -5.18 -12.34
CA CYS A 113 17.24 -5.28 -11.98
C CYS A 113 18.17 -4.79 -13.10
N SER A 114 17.72 -4.80 -14.36
CA SER A 114 18.50 -4.36 -15.51
C SER A 114 17.61 -3.85 -16.65
N VAL A 115 18.21 -3.07 -17.55
CA VAL A 115 17.55 -2.57 -18.76
C VAL A 115 17.13 -3.71 -19.68
N GLU A 116 17.88 -4.82 -19.71
CA GLU A 116 17.53 -6.00 -20.50
C GLU A 116 16.28 -6.71 -19.96
N CYS A 117 16.14 -6.80 -18.63
CA CYS A 117 14.91 -7.29 -17.99
C CYS A 117 13.72 -6.41 -18.33
N GLN A 118 13.90 -5.08 -18.31
CA GLN A 118 12.86 -4.13 -18.71
C GLN A 118 12.43 -4.35 -20.17
N LYS A 119 13.38 -4.44 -21.13
CA LYS A 119 13.08 -4.69 -22.55
C LYS A 119 12.36 -6.01 -22.77
N LYS A 120 12.75 -7.08 -22.05
CA LYS A 120 12.11 -8.40 -22.15
C LYS A 120 10.66 -8.35 -21.65
N HIS A 121 10.44 -7.80 -20.45
CA HIS A 121 9.10 -7.67 -19.88
C HIS A 121 8.22 -6.68 -20.65
N TRP A 122 8.83 -5.66 -21.27
CA TRP A 122 8.13 -4.73 -22.15
C TRP A 122 7.41 -5.46 -23.28
N LYS A 123 8.11 -6.33 -24.00
CA LYS A 123 7.54 -7.06 -25.14
C LYS A 123 6.49 -8.07 -24.73
N SER A 124 6.60 -8.68 -23.55
CA SER A 124 5.70 -9.76 -23.12
C SER A 124 4.39 -9.25 -22.52
N ALA A 125 4.44 -8.34 -21.53
CA ALA A 125 3.26 -7.96 -20.77
C ALA A 125 3.16 -6.45 -20.51
N HIS A 126 4.28 -5.76 -20.26
CA HIS A 126 4.22 -4.39 -19.76
C HIS A 126 3.74 -3.37 -20.81
N LYS A 127 4.01 -3.59 -22.10
CA LYS A 127 3.63 -2.68 -23.20
C LYS A 127 2.15 -2.32 -23.23
N ASN A 128 1.26 -3.24 -22.87
CA ASN A 128 -0.19 -3.02 -22.91
C ASN A 128 -0.74 -2.41 -21.61
N LEU A 129 0.02 -2.51 -20.51
CA LEU A 129 -0.38 -2.04 -19.18
C LEU A 129 0.23 -0.67 -18.83
N CYS A 130 1.28 -0.25 -19.55
CA CYS A 130 1.97 1.01 -19.27
C CYS A 130 1.08 2.22 -19.63
N PRO A 131 0.72 3.09 -18.66
CA PRO A 131 -0.19 4.21 -18.86
C PRO A 131 0.39 5.28 -19.80
N GLY A 132 1.70 5.52 -19.77
CA GLY A 132 2.36 6.52 -20.63
C GLY A 132 2.47 6.15 -22.11
N ARG A 133 1.85 5.03 -22.54
CA ARG A 133 1.84 4.59 -23.94
C ARG A 133 0.54 4.90 -24.68
N LYS A 134 -0.51 5.39 -23.99
CA LYS A 134 -1.70 5.91 -24.69
C LYS A 134 -1.27 7.19 -25.41
N GLY A 135 -1.23 7.10 -26.74
CA GLY A 135 -0.54 8.02 -27.63
C GLY A 135 -0.89 9.49 -27.45
N ASN A 136 0.16 10.30 -27.56
CA ASN A 136 0.08 11.62 -28.17
C ASN A 136 0.06 11.44 -29.69
#